data_AF-A0A0V1HS88-F1
#
_entry.id   AF-A0A0V1HS88-F1
#
_cell.length_a   1.000
_cell.length_b   1.000
_cell.length_c   1.000
_cell.angle_alpha   90.00
_cell.angle_beta   90.00
_cell.angle_gamma   90.00
#
_symmetry.space_group_name_H-M   'P 1'
#
loop_
_entity.id
_entity.type
_entity.pdbx_description
1 polymer ?
#
loop_
_entity_poly.entity_id
_entity_poly.type
_entity_poly.pdbx_seq_one_letter_code
_entity_poly.pdbx_strand_id
1 'polypeptide(L)'
;MSCTWFVQSRFLSCSCFMHTRFKWYNIRRPATVPKQADPAYYENLALSVPLAQGYIERLGEIWFEMVSVSRDVNFKRDDILIKHDSTHWLPHVDIKQPKAQYESVKALEAAPESVKKLFSIEFGCRKDLTFQWKRSLMNKVRQNELDTSSLEVRIAKHTAFVRHWSQLLSEMKSVYL
;
A
#
# COMPACT_ATOMS: atom_id res chain seq x y z
N MET A 1 -21.44 41.85 22.94
CA MET A 1 -20.49 40.81 23.39
C MET A 1 -20.64 39.62 22.45
N SER A 2 -19.76 39.54 21.46
CA SER A 2 -19.82 38.56 20.37
C SER A 2 -18.64 37.60 20.51
N CYS A 3 -18.88 36.42 21.11
CA CYS A 3 -17.90 35.35 21.15
C CYS A 3 -18.10 34.46 19.91
N THR A 4 -17.25 34.67 18.91
CA THR A 4 -17.08 33.77 17.78
C THR A 4 -16.27 32.55 18.23
N TRP A 5 -16.91 31.39 18.29
CA TRP A 5 -16.23 30.12 18.50
C TRP A 5 -15.54 29.70 17.20
N PHE A 6 -14.25 29.98 17.11
CA PHE A 6 -13.38 29.43 16.07
C PHE A 6 -13.21 27.92 16.35
N VAL A 7 -13.96 27.09 15.63
CA VAL A 7 -13.81 25.62 15.66
C VAL A 7 -12.49 25.29 14.97
N GLN A 8 -11.43 25.20 15.76
CA GLN A 8 -10.14 24.71 15.30
C GLN A 8 -10.26 23.24 14.92
N SER A 9 -10.28 22.96 13.62
CA SER A 9 -10.35 21.61 13.07
C SER A 9 -9.20 20.77 13.62
N ARG A 10 -9.50 19.69 14.35
CA ARG A 10 -8.53 18.64 14.70
C ARG A 10 -8.22 17.80 13.44
N PHE A 11 -7.47 18.38 12.52
CA PHE A 11 -6.69 17.59 11.56
C PHE A 11 -5.52 16.98 12.34
N LEU A 12 -5.74 15.82 12.95
CA LEU A 12 -4.65 14.94 13.32
C LEU A 12 -4.11 14.34 12.01
N SER A 13 -3.20 15.08 11.37
CA SER A 13 -2.28 14.54 10.38
C SER A 13 -1.40 13.50 11.06
N CYS A 14 -1.92 12.27 11.18
CA CYS A 14 -1.21 11.14 11.73
C CYS A 14 -0.36 10.47 10.64
N SER A 15 0.53 11.23 10.00
CA SER A 15 1.49 10.68 9.03
C SER A 15 2.92 11.22 9.15
N CYS A 16 3.21 12.12 10.10
CA CYS A 16 4.57 12.65 10.30
C CYS A 16 5.24 12.22 11.62
N PHE A 17 4.51 11.60 12.55
CA PHE A 17 5.04 11.25 13.88
C PHE A 17 5.86 9.94 13.95
N MET A 18 6.05 9.25 12.83
CA MET A 18 6.88 8.03 12.79
C MET A 18 8.32 8.29 12.35
N HIS A 19 8.66 9.49 11.88
CA HIS A 19 10.06 9.85 11.60
C HIS A 19 10.88 10.15 12.87
N THR A 20 10.25 10.20 14.04
CA THR A 20 10.89 10.66 15.29
C THR A 20 10.99 9.59 16.38
N ARG A 21 10.47 8.37 16.19
CA ARG A 21 10.53 7.34 17.25
C ARG A 21 11.96 6.84 17.51
N PHE A 22 12.84 6.94 16.53
CA PHE A 22 14.29 6.74 16.66
C PHE A 22 15.04 7.82 15.88
N LYS A 23 15.64 8.78 16.59
CA LYS A 23 16.66 9.65 15.99
C LYS A 23 17.90 8.80 15.74
N TRP A 24 17.98 8.22 14.55
CA TRP A 24 19.18 7.51 14.13
C TRP A 24 20.29 8.53 13.94
N TYR A 25 21.38 8.38 14.69
CA TYR A 25 22.55 9.26 14.56
C TYR A 25 23.18 9.17 13.16
N ASN A 26 22.97 8.07 12.44
CA ASN A 26 23.50 7.84 11.10
C ASN A 26 22.45 8.16 10.02
N ILE A 27 22.79 9.10 9.13
CA ILE A 27 21.98 9.46 7.95
C ILE A 27 21.93 8.26 6.99
N ARG A 28 20.72 7.89 6.55
CA ARG A 28 20.51 6.82 5.55
C ARG A 28 21.19 7.21 4.23
N ARG A 29 21.93 6.28 3.64
CA ARG A 29 22.48 6.42 2.28
C ARG A 29 21.89 5.36 1.36
N PRO A 30 21.60 5.70 0.09
CA PRO A 30 21.17 4.70 -0.89
C PRO A 30 22.34 3.77 -1.25
N ALA A 31 22.04 2.48 -1.49
CA ALA A 31 23.03 1.58 -2.08
C ALA A 31 23.29 2.00 -3.54
N THR A 32 24.50 2.46 -3.84
CA THR A 32 24.93 2.85 -5.20
C THR A 32 25.48 1.67 -5.98
N VAL A 33 26.08 0.68 -5.30
CA VAL A 33 26.71 -0.48 -5.94
C VAL A 33 25.92 -1.75 -5.58
N PRO A 34 25.56 -2.61 -6.54
CA PRO A 34 24.79 -3.83 -6.25
C PRO A 34 25.51 -4.76 -5.27
N LYS A 35 26.85 -4.80 -5.31
CA LYS A 35 27.69 -5.58 -4.39
C LYS A 35 27.57 -5.17 -2.92
N GLN A 36 27.14 -3.94 -2.61
CA GLN A 36 26.89 -3.51 -1.22
C GLN A 36 25.71 -4.26 -0.57
N ALA A 37 24.88 -4.93 -1.37
CA ALA A 37 23.86 -5.80 -0.84
C ALA A 37 24.46 -7.05 -0.19
N ASP A 38 25.63 -7.53 -0.62
CA ASP A 38 26.19 -8.79 -0.13
C ASP A 38 26.67 -8.64 1.32
N PRO A 39 26.28 -9.54 2.24
CA PRO A 39 26.70 -9.47 3.65
C PRO A 39 28.22 -9.43 3.82
N ALA A 40 28.95 -10.17 2.98
CA ALA A 40 30.40 -10.29 3.04
C ALA A 40 31.15 -9.11 2.40
N TYR A 41 30.46 -8.18 1.72
CA TYR A 41 31.12 -7.09 0.98
C TYR A 41 31.96 -6.20 1.90
N TYR A 42 31.35 -5.68 2.96
CA TYR A 42 32.02 -4.79 3.91
C TYR A 42 33.06 -5.50 4.77
N GLU A 43 32.85 -6.79 5.06
CA GLU A 43 33.83 -7.63 5.76
C GLU A 43 35.10 -7.79 4.93
N ASN A 44 34.97 -8.16 3.65
CA ASN A 44 36.10 -8.28 2.72
C ASN A 44 36.81 -6.93 2.52
N LEU A 45 36.05 -5.84 2.47
CA LEU A 45 36.61 -4.49 2.35
C LEU A 45 37.43 -4.12 3.60
N ALA A 46 36.91 -4.40 4.80
CA ALA A 46 37.64 -4.19 6.05
C ALA A 46 38.94 -5.04 6.14
N LEU A 47 38.90 -6.30 5.68
CA LEU A 47 40.06 -7.18 5.62
C LEU A 47 41.15 -6.70 4.65
N SER A 48 40.76 -5.97 3.61
CA SER A 48 41.70 -5.42 2.61
C SER A 48 42.48 -4.20 3.09
N VAL A 49 42.11 -3.59 4.23
CA VAL A 49 42.74 -2.36 4.73
C VAL A 49 44.10 -2.68 5.37
N PRO A 50 45.21 -2.06 4.91
CA PRO A 50 46.53 -2.30 5.49
C PRO A 50 46.65 -1.63 6.87
N LEU A 51 47.41 -2.25 7.78
CA LEU A 51 47.72 -1.72 9.11
C LEU A 51 48.74 -0.58 9.01
N ALA A 52 48.27 0.62 8.68
CA ALA A 52 49.07 1.84 8.58
C ALA A 52 48.48 2.95 9.48
N GLN A 53 49.15 4.10 9.54
CA GLN A 53 48.62 5.28 10.23
C GLN A 53 47.23 5.65 9.63
N GLY A 54 46.22 5.81 10.49
CA GLY A 54 44.83 6.05 10.07
C GLY A 54 44.00 4.78 9.82
N TYR A 55 44.49 3.59 10.19
CA TYR A 55 43.75 2.32 10.08
C TYR A 55 42.38 2.37 10.78
N ILE A 56 42.34 2.90 12.00
CA ILE A 56 41.12 3.00 12.81
C ILE A 56 40.10 3.94 12.15
N GLU A 57 40.57 5.05 11.58
CA GLU A 57 39.72 6.02 10.89
C GLU A 57 39.10 5.40 9.64
N ARG A 58 39.90 4.70 8.81
CA ARG A 58 39.42 3.97 7.63
C ARG A 58 38.41 2.88 7.99
N LEU A 59 38.66 2.10 9.04
CA LEU A 59 37.69 1.12 9.53
C LEU A 59 36.39 1.78 9.99
N GLY A 60 36.50 2.93 10.68
CA GLY A 60 35.36 3.74 11.08
C GLY A 60 34.52 4.18 9.89
N GLU A 61 35.15 4.70 8.83
CA GLU A 61 34.47 5.10 7.59
C GLU A 61 33.71 3.94 6.94
N ILE A 62 34.35 2.77 6.83
CA ILE A 62 33.74 1.55 6.27
C ILE A 62 32.54 1.13 7.09
N TRP A 63 32.65 1.14 8.42
CA TRP A 63 31.56 0.80 9.32
C TRP A 63 30.40 1.80 9.21
N PHE A 64 30.69 3.10 9.15
CA PHE A 64 29.68 4.14 8.97
C PHE A 64 28.94 3.97 7.65
N GLU A 65 29.67 3.68 6.56
CA GLU A 65 29.07 3.41 5.26
C GLU A 65 28.16 2.18 5.33
N MET A 66 28.65 1.05 5.86
CA MET A 66 27.90 -0.19 6.03
C MET A 66 26.59 0.04 6.80
N VAL A 67 26.63 0.70 7.95
CA VAL A 67 25.43 0.95 8.77
C VAL A 67 24.45 1.88 8.05
N SER A 68 24.95 2.87 7.29
CA SER A 68 24.12 3.81 6.55
C SER A 68 23.40 3.17 5.37
N VAL A 69 24.05 2.23 4.66
CA VAL A 69 23.56 1.54 3.46
C VAL A 69 22.74 0.30 3.81
N SER A 70 23.12 -0.45 4.84
CA SER A 70 22.45 -1.68 5.28
C SER A 70 20.95 -1.49 5.52
N ARG A 71 20.56 -0.33 6.05
CA ARG A 71 19.15 0.05 6.20
C ARG A 71 18.40 0.10 4.87
N ASP A 72 18.98 0.74 3.85
CA ASP A 72 18.38 0.82 2.52
C ASP A 72 18.21 -0.57 1.88
N VAL A 73 19.25 -1.41 2.00
CA VAL A 73 19.23 -2.79 1.50
C VAL A 73 18.18 -3.63 2.24
N ASN A 74 18.11 -3.53 3.57
CA ASN A 74 17.14 -4.29 4.36
C ASN A 74 15.70 -3.86 4.05
N PHE A 75 15.42 -2.56 3.93
CA PHE A 75 14.08 -2.11 3.52
C PHE A 75 13.71 -2.63 2.13
N LYS A 76 14.64 -2.63 1.18
CA LYS A 76 14.40 -3.21 -0.15
C LYS A 76 14.18 -4.71 -0.10
N ARG A 77 14.93 -5.45 0.73
CA ARG A 77 14.72 -6.91 0.93
C ARG A 77 13.36 -7.21 1.51
N ASP A 78 12.98 -6.48 2.56
CA ASP A 78 11.68 -6.65 3.22
C ASP A 78 10.55 -6.32 2.22
N ASP A 79 10.71 -5.28 1.41
CA ASP A 79 9.75 -4.90 0.36
C ASP A 79 9.67 -5.95 -0.77
N ILE A 80 10.77 -6.64 -1.10
CA ILE A 80 10.77 -7.76 -2.05
C ILE A 80 10.10 -9.01 -1.45
N LEU A 81 10.34 -9.29 -0.16
CA LEU A 81 9.75 -10.43 0.55
C LEU A 81 8.23 -10.28 0.68
N ILE A 82 7.76 -9.05 0.84
CA ILE A 82 6.36 -8.68 0.70
C ILE A 82 6.05 -8.67 -0.80
N LYS A 83 5.86 -9.87 -1.40
CA LYS A 83 5.41 -9.99 -2.79
C LYS A 83 4.20 -9.07 -2.99
N HIS A 84 4.34 -8.06 -3.85
CA HIS A 84 3.27 -7.15 -4.23
C HIS A 84 2.29 -7.85 -5.17
N ASP A 85 1.61 -8.89 -4.68
CA ASP A 85 0.46 -9.46 -5.37
C ASP A 85 -0.65 -8.42 -5.29
N SER A 86 -0.76 -7.61 -6.35
CA SER A 86 -1.73 -6.51 -6.46
C SER A 86 -3.19 -6.94 -6.28
N THR A 87 -3.45 -8.23 -6.37
CA THR A 87 -4.77 -8.85 -6.24
C THR A 87 -5.06 -9.37 -4.83
N HIS A 88 -4.04 -9.63 -3.99
CA HIS A 88 -4.23 -10.27 -2.68
C HIS A 88 -5.03 -9.38 -1.70
N TRP A 89 -4.95 -8.06 -1.81
CA TRP A 89 -5.56 -7.13 -0.85
C TRP A 89 -7.01 -6.73 -1.17
N LEU A 90 -7.50 -7.02 -2.38
CA LEU A 90 -8.88 -6.70 -2.79
C LEU A 90 -9.78 -7.90 -2.50
N PRO A 91 -11.02 -7.68 -2.03
CA PRO A 91 -11.95 -8.78 -1.87
C PRO A 91 -12.24 -9.41 -3.25
N HIS A 92 -12.34 -10.74 -3.28
CA HIS A 92 -12.80 -11.46 -4.45
C HIS A 92 -14.23 -11.01 -4.78
N VAL A 93 -14.46 -10.60 -6.02
CA VAL A 93 -15.78 -10.20 -6.52
C VAL A 93 -16.11 -11.11 -7.69
N ASP A 94 -17.28 -11.73 -7.61
CA ASP A 94 -17.80 -12.58 -8.67
C ASP A 94 -18.18 -11.71 -9.86
N ILE A 95 -17.36 -11.78 -10.92
CA ILE A 95 -17.52 -10.96 -12.14
C ILE A 95 -18.87 -11.27 -12.84
N LYS A 96 -19.42 -12.46 -12.62
CA LYS A 96 -20.72 -12.89 -13.14
C LYS A 96 -21.92 -12.30 -12.38
N GLN A 97 -21.70 -11.72 -11.19
CA GLN A 97 -22.77 -11.12 -10.41
C GLN A 97 -23.38 -9.94 -11.21
N PRO A 98 -24.71 -9.71 -11.12
CA PRO A 98 -25.32 -8.53 -11.70
C PRO A 98 -24.74 -7.24 -11.10
N LYS A 99 -24.78 -6.15 -11.88
CA LYS A 99 -24.47 -4.80 -11.37
C LYS A 99 -25.40 -4.47 -10.21
N ALA A 100 -24.90 -3.70 -9.24
CA ALA A 100 -25.62 -3.40 -8.00
C ALA A 100 -27.01 -2.78 -8.20
N GLN A 101 -27.22 -2.05 -9.30
CA GLN A 101 -28.52 -1.45 -9.65
C GLN A 101 -29.59 -2.49 -10.01
N TYR A 102 -29.18 -3.65 -10.51
CA TYR A 102 -30.07 -4.70 -11.00
C TYR A 102 -30.14 -5.91 -10.06
N GLU A 103 -29.45 -5.87 -8.92
CA GLU A 103 -29.39 -6.98 -7.96
C GLU A 103 -30.77 -7.32 -7.37
N SER A 104 -31.63 -6.33 -7.14
CA SER A 104 -32.98 -6.52 -6.60
C SER A 104 -34.07 -6.74 -7.67
N VAL A 105 -33.70 -6.85 -8.95
CA VAL A 105 -34.66 -6.95 -10.06
C VAL A 105 -35.03 -8.41 -10.28
N LYS A 106 -36.18 -8.83 -9.76
CA LYS A 106 -36.74 -10.20 -9.92
C LYS A 106 -36.87 -10.63 -11.38
N ALA A 107 -37.12 -9.68 -12.30
CA ALA A 107 -37.21 -9.97 -13.73
C ALA A 107 -35.88 -10.48 -14.32
N LEU A 108 -34.74 -10.15 -13.70
CA LEU A 108 -33.43 -10.60 -14.17
C LEU A 108 -33.17 -12.07 -13.82
N GLU A 109 -33.79 -12.59 -12.76
CA GLU A 109 -33.65 -14.00 -12.36
C GLU A 109 -34.30 -14.94 -13.39
N ALA A 110 -35.43 -14.53 -13.97
CA ALA A 110 -36.16 -15.27 -15.00
C ALA A 110 -35.63 -15.04 -16.43
N ALA A 111 -34.69 -14.12 -16.62
CA ALA A 111 -34.17 -13.78 -17.93
C ALA A 111 -33.26 -14.89 -18.51
N PRO A 112 -33.17 -15.00 -19.85
CA PRO A 112 -32.24 -15.91 -20.50
C PRO A 112 -30.78 -15.55 -20.18
N GLU A 113 -29.89 -16.55 -20.21
CA GLU A 113 -28.49 -16.42 -19.77
C GLU A 113 -27.72 -15.33 -20.53
N SER A 114 -28.03 -15.13 -21.81
CA SER A 114 -27.46 -14.05 -22.63
C SER A 114 -27.76 -12.67 -22.07
N VAL A 115 -28.97 -12.45 -21.56
CA VAL A 115 -29.39 -11.19 -20.94
C VAL A 115 -28.75 -11.02 -19.57
N LYS A 116 -28.68 -12.09 -18.75
CA LYS A 116 -27.96 -12.07 -17.47
C LYS A 116 -26.49 -11.68 -17.64
N LYS A 117 -25.86 -12.19 -18.69
CA LYS A 117 -24.48 -11.85 -19.05
C LYS A 117 -24.31 -10.36 -19.36
N LEU A 118 -25.22 -9.73 -20.11
CA LEU A 118 -25.17 -8.29 -20.41
C LEU A 118 -25.27 -7.39 -19.16
N PHE A 119 -26.02 -7.83 -18.15
CA PHE A 119 -26.18 -7.11 -16.88
C PHE A 119 -25.17 -7.50 -15.81
N SER A 120 -24.27 -8.44 -16.11
CA SER A 120 -23.17 -8.81 -15.21
C SER A 120 -22.13 -7.69 -15.10
N ILE A 121 -21.29 -7.77 -14.07
CA ILE A 121 -20.18 -6.85 -13.86
C ILE A 121 -19.11 -7.02 -14.96
N GLU A 122 -19.01 -8.19 -15.59
CA GLU A 122 -18.12 -8.44 -16.74
C GLU A 122 -18.32 -7.44 -17.88
N PHE A 123 -19.59 -7.16 -18.22
CA PHE A 123 -20.00 -6.18 -19.23
C PHE A 123 -20.24 -4.80 -18.62
N GLY A 124 -19.72 -4.58 -17.42
CA GLY A 124 -19.79 -3.34 -16.69
C GLY A 124 -18.65 -2.38 -16.99
N CYS A 125 -18.80 -1.19 -16.44
CA CYS A 125 -17.70 -0.24 -16.36
C CYS A 125 -16.84 -0.58 -15.14
N ARG A 126 -15.58 -0.15 -15.12
CA ARG A 126 -14.72 -0.27 -13.92
C ARG A 126 -15.37 0.33 -12.66
N LYS A 127 -16.23 1.33 -12.81
CA LYS A 127 -17.04 1.91 -11.73
C LYS A 127 -17.89 0.84 -11.01
N ASP A 128 -18.41 -0.14 -11.74
CA ASP A 128 -19.24 -1.23 -11.19
C ASP A 128 -18.40 -2.18 -10.32
N LEU A 129 -17.21 -2.56 -10.80
CA LEU A 129 -16.24 -3.34 -10.02
C LEU A 129 -15.81 -2.60 -8.75
N THR A 130 -15.44 -1.32 -8.87
CA THR A 130 -15.01 -0.52 -7.70
C THR A 130 -16.13 -0.32 -6.69
N PHE A 131 -17.39 -0.25 -7.15
CA PHE A 131 -18.55 -0.22 -6.28
C PHE A 131 -18.69 -1.53 -5.51
N GLN A 132 -18.57 -2.68 -6.17
CA GLN A 132 -18.65 -3.99 -5.52
C GLN A 132 -17.54 -4.22 -4.50
N TRP A 133 -16.30 -3.83 -4.80
CA TRP A 133 -15.21 -3.90 -3.82
C TRP A 133 -15.48 -3.04 -2.58
N LYS A 134 -15.97 -1.81 -2.79
CA LYS A 134 -16.37 -0.92 -1.69
C LYS A 134 -17.48 -1.55 -0.86
N ARG A 135 -18.53 -2.05 -1.51
CA ARG A 135 -19.67 -2.69 -0.83
C ARG A 135 -19.25 -3.94 -0.06
N SER A 136 -18.43 -4.81 -0.64
CA SER A 136 -17.89 -6.01 0.01
C SER A 136 -17.08 -5.67 1.27
N LEU A 137 -16.21 -4.65 1.20
CA LEU A 137 -15.45 -4.22 2.38
C LEU A 137 -16.33 -3.54 3.43
N MET A 138 -17.25 -2.66 3.02
CA MET A 138 -18.16 -2.00 3.95
C MET A 138 -19.07 -3.01 4.66
N ASN A 139 -19.56 -4.03 3.94
CA ASN A 139 -20.43 -5.06 4.51
C ASN A 139 -19.75 -5.90 5.60
N LYS A 140 -18.42 -6.01 5.59
CA LYS A 140 -17.65 -6.75 6.61
C LYS A 140 -17.53 -5.98 7.93
N VAL A 141 -17.60 -4.65 7.89
CA VAL A 141 -17.33 -3.79 9.05
C VAL A 141 -18.57 -3.04 9.54
N ARG A 142 -19.64 -2.95 8.72
CA ARG A 142 -20.88 -2.29 9.12
C ARG A 142 -21.52 -2.98 10.33
N GLN A 143 -22.02 -2.20 11.26
CA GLN A 143 -22.75 -2.72 12.43
C GLN A 143 -24.23 -2.95 12.11
N ASN A 144 -24.82 -2.06 11.30
CA ASN A 144 -26.21 -2.11 10.86
C ASN A 144 -26.29 -2.09 9.33
N GLU A 145 -27.41 -2.53 8.76
CA GLU A 145 -27.58 -2.58 7.30
C GLU A 145 -27.53 -1.19 6.65
N LEU A 146 -28.02 -0.17 7.35
CA LEU A 146 -28.08 1.23 6.91
C LEU A 146 -26.88 2.06 7.39
N ASP A 147 -25.92 1.43 8.09
CA ASP A 147 -24.74 2.13 8.56
C ASP A 147 -23.80 2.45 7.39
N THR A 148 -23.74 3.72 7.05
CA THR A 148 -22.95 4.26 5.94
C THR A 148 -21.91 5.30 6.38
N SER A 149 -22.00 5.77 7.63
CA SER A 149 -21.28 6.94 8.13
C SER A 149 -20.41 6.66 9.35
N SER A 150 -20.53 5.48 9.98
CA SER A 150 -19.65 5.08 11.07
C SER A 150 -18.18 5.17 10.68
N LEU A 151 -17.33 5.36 11.69
CA LEU A 151 -15.88 5.50 11.48
C LEU A 151 -15.29 4.25 10.81
N GLU A 152 -15.73 3.09 11.23
CA GLU A 152 -15.41 1.77 10.67
C GLU A 152 -15.74 1.68 9.17
N VAL A 153 -16.98 2.01 8.79
CA VAL A 153 -17.42 2.00 7.39
C VAL A 153 -16.66 3.04 6.56
N ARG A 154 -16.39 4.23 7.14
CA ARG A 154 -15.57 5.25 6.48
C ARG A 154 -14.15 4.76 6.23
N ILE A 155 -13.51 4.11 7.20
CA ILE A 155 -12.18 3.51 7.03
C ILE A 155 -12.24 2.48 5.90
N ALA A 156 -13.17 1.53 5.95
CA ALA A 156 -13.32 0.50 4.92
C ALA A 156 -13.49 1.10 3.52
N LYS A 157 -14.30 2.15 3.38
CA LYS A 157 -14.50 2.88 2.12
C LYS A 157 -13.22 3.52 1.58
N HIS A 158 -12.43 4.15 2.43
CA HIS A 158 -11.15 4.74 2.03
C HIS A 158 -10.10 3.66 1.71
N THR A 159 -10.06 2.59 2.50
CA THR A 159 -9.18 1.44 2.24
C THR A 159 -9.48 0.80 0.89
N ALA A 160 -10.75 0.59 0.55
CA ALA A 160 -11.18 0.12 -0.76
C ALA A 160 -10.68 1.04 -1.89
N PHE A 161 -10.78 2.36 -1.66
CA PHE A 161 -10.31 3.38 -2.61
C PHE A 161 -8.80 3.23 -2.88
N VAL A 162 -7.98 3.31 -1.84
CA VAL A 162 -6.52 3.21 -1.95
C VAL A 162 -6.09 1.93 -2.67
N ARG A 163 -6.68 0.79 -2.30
CA ARG A 163 -6.34 -0.50 -2.90
C ARG A 163 -6.68 -0.57 -4.40
N HIS A 164 -7.87 -0.13 -4.80
CA HIS A 164 -8.25 -0.19 -6.22
C HIS A 164 -7.47 0.79 -7.10
N TRP A 165 -7.05 1.94 -6.56
CA TRP A 165 -6.18 2.88 -7.28
C TRP A 165 -4.76 2.33 -7.42
N SER A 166 -4.26 1.66 -6.39
CA SER A 166 -2.95 1.00 -6.45
C SER A 166 -2.92 -0.08 -7.53
N GLN A 167 -3.99 -0.87 -7.64
CA GLN A 167 -4.15 -1.86 -8.72
C GLN A 167 -4.25 -1.19 -10.11
N LEU A 168 -5.02 -0.12 -10.24
CA LEU A 168 -5.11 0.64 -11.50
C LEU A 168 -3.75 1.21 -11.91
N LEU A 169 -2.99 1.73 -10.96
CA LEU A 169 -1.64 2.23 -11.19
C LEU A 169 -0.72 1.10 -11.67
N SER A 170 -0.81 -0.10 -11.09
CA SER A 170 0.01 -1.24 -11.53
C SER A 170 -0.37 -1.71 -12.94
N GLU A 171 -1.68 -1.78 -13.24
CA GLU A 171 -2.19 -2.10 -14.59
C GLU A 171 -1.67 -1.08 -15.62
N MET A 172 -1.76 0.22 -15.32
CA MET A 172 -1.24 1.27 -16.20
C MET A 172 0.26 1.13 -16.41
N LYS A 173 1.05 0.89 -15.35
CA LYS A 173 2.50 0.69 -15.46
C LYS A 173 2.86 -0.51 -16.32
N SER A 174 2.10 -1.61 -16.23
CA SER A 174 2.35 -2.81 -17.04
C SER A 174 2.09 -2.64 -18.54
N VAL A 175 1.36 -1.61 -18.96
CA VAL A 175 1.13 -1.33 -20.39
C VAL A 175 2.31 -0.56 -21.01
N TYR A 176 3.08 0.15 -20.20
CA TYR A 176 4.21 0.98 -20.65
C TYR A 176 5.58 0.31 -20.48
N LEU A 177 5.62 -0.91 -19.92
CA LEU A 177 6.82 -1.75 -19.76
C LEU A 177 6.69 -2.98 -20.65
#